data_AF-A0A6C0F4V5-F1
#
_entry.id   AF-A0A6C0F4V5-F1
#
_cell.length_a   1.000
_cell.length_b   1.000
_cell.length_c   1.000
_cell.angle_alpha   90.00
_cell.angle_beta   90.00
_cell.angle_gamma   90.00
#
_symmetry.space_group_name_H-M   'P 1'
#
loop_
_entity.id
_entity.type
_entity.pdbx_description
1 polymer ?
#
loop_
_entity_poly.entity_id
_entity_poly.type
_entity_poly.pdbx_seq_one_letter_code
_entity_poly.pdbx_strand_id
1 'polypeptide(L)'
;MSKRSRYEHVIVANGNIQLHAGSSSYYFKAITQWQAFESVSNYNPEEVRYCLTLIGPGYDMVVVCASEIECDNIIDELTEKGIGKRM
;
A
#
# COMPACT_ATOMS: atom_id res chain seq x y z
N MET A 1 2.91 19.52 -8.86
CA MET A 1 3.59 18.23 -9.17
C MET A 1 2.59 17.12 -8.89
N SER A 2 2.46 16.10 -9.77
CA SER A 2 1.48 15.03 -9.56
C SER A 2 1.84 14.21 -8.31
N LYS A 3 0.83 13.76 -7.57
CA LYS A 3 0.94 12.78 -6.48
C LYS A 3 1.56 11.50 -7.04
N ARG A 4 2.89 11.38 -7.05
CA ARG A 4 3.55 10.17 -7.51
C ARG A 4 3.60 9.22 -6.33
N SER A 5 2.78 8.18 -6.38
CA SER A 5 3.11 6.95 -5.65
C SER A 5 4.58 6.62 -5.90
N ARG A 6 5.31 6.20 -4.86
CA ARG A 6 6.67 5.66 -5.04
C ARG A 6 6.66 4.40 -5.91
N TYR A 7 5.49 3.77 -6.04
CA TYR A 7 5.25 2.58 -6.83
C TYR A 7 4.45 2.97 -8.08
N GLU A 8 4.98 2.63 -9.24
CA GLU A 8 4.38 2.95 -10.54
C GLU A 8 3.11 2.13 -10.79
N HIS A 9 3.04 0.92 -10.24
CA HIS A 9 1.89 0.03 -10.35
C HIS A 9 1.71 -0.81 -9.08
N VAL A 10 0.49 -0.85 -8.56
CA VAL A 10 0.05 -1.76 -7.50
C VAL A 10 -0.98 -2.72 -8.09
N ILE A 11 -0.68 -4.02 -8.07
CA ILE A 11 -1.61 -5.06 -8.50
C ILE A 11 -1.91 -5.92 -7.29
N VAL A 12 -3.19 -6.02 -6.94
CA VAL A 12 -3.68 -6.98 -5.97
C VAL A 12 -4.32 -8.13 -6.73
N ALA A 13 -3.85 -9.36 -6.50
CA ALA A 13 -4.37 -10.54 -7.18
C ALA A 13 -4.25 -11.76 -6.26
N ASN A 14 -5.39 -12.44 -6.06
CA ASN A 14 -5.49 -13.69 -5.32
C ASN A 14 -4.78 -13.70 -3.94
N GLY A 15 -4.92 -12.66 -3.12
CA GLY A 15 -4.21 -12.67 -1.83
C GLY A 15 -2.88 -11.92 -1.80
N ASN A 16 -2.34 -11.60 -2.96
CA ASN A 16 -0.97 -11.12 -3.10
C ASN A 16 -0.96 -9.69 -3.58
N ILE A 17 0.01 -8.93 -3.09
CA ILE A 17 0.28 -7.58 -3.57
C ILE A 17 1.57 -7.61 -4.36
N GLN A 18 1.50 -7.20 -5.61
CA GLN A 18 2.65 -6.96 -6.47
C GLN A 18 2.82 -5.45 -6.62
N LEU A 19 3.97 -4.93 -6.20
CA LEU A 19 4.35 -3.53 -6.37
C LEU A 19 5.46 -3.43 -7.41
N HIS A 20 5.35 -2.49 -8.34
CA HIS A 20 6.43 -2.13 -9.24
C HIS A 20 6.92 -0.72 -8.91
N ALA A 21 8.23 -0.53 -8.76
CA ALA A 21 8.85 0.78 -8.57
C ALA A 21 10.15 0.85 -9.39
N GLY A 22 10.16 1.66 -10.45
CA GLY A 22 11.27 1.74 -11.38
C GLY A 22 11.65 0.37 -11.93
N SER A 23 12.90 -0.07 -11.76
CA SER A 23 13.36 -1.38 -12.23
C SER A 23 13.08 -2.55 -11.27
N SER A 24 12.35 -2.32 -10.17
CA SER A 24 12.17 -3.30 -9.10
C SER A 24 10.71 -3.73 -8.96
N SER A 25 10.49 -5.03 -8.77
CA SER A 25 9.18 -5.60 -8.46
C SER A 25 9.23 -6.29 -7.09
N TYR A 26 8.26 -5.97 -6.24
CA TYR A 26 8.09 -6.53 -4.91
C TYR A 26 6.83 -7.38 -4.88
N TYR A 27 6.90 -8.54 -4.22
CA TYR A 27 5.80 -9.49 -4.12
C TYR A 27 5.55 -9.81 -2.65
N PHE A 28 4.41 -9.38 -2.14
CA PHE A 28 3.98 -9.60 -0.76
C PHE A 28 2.93 -10.71 -0.72
N LYS A 29 3.16 -11.68 0.15
CA LYS A 29 2.33 -12.87 0.34
C LYS A 29 2.09 -13.09 1.82
N ALA A 30 0.98 -13.75 2.16
CA ALA A 30 0.63 -14.07 3.53
C ALA A 30 0.54 -12.83 4.44
N ILE A 31 -0.05 -11.74 3.92
CA ILE A 31 -0.34 -10.54 4.72
C ILE A 31 -1.25 -10.95 5.88
N THR A 32 -0.80 -10.67 7.10
CA THR A 32 -1.49 -11.02 8.35
C THR A 32 -2.24 -9.83 8.93
N GLN A 33 -1.71 -8.62 8.75
CA GLN A 33 -2.30 -7.39 9.25
C GLN A 33 -2.02 -6.24 8.29
N TRP A 34 -2.90 -5.24 8.32
CA TRP A 34 -2.72 -4.02 7.53
C TRP A 34 -3.33 -2.82 8.26
N GLN A 35 -2.79 -1.63 7.99
CA GLN A 35 -3.25 -0.37 8.58
C GLN A 35 -3.07 0.79 7.60
N ALA A 36 -4.16 1.47 7.27
CA ALA A 36 -4.12 2.70 6.50
C ALA A 36 -3.76 3.89 7.39
N PHE A 37 -2.95 4.81 6.89
CA PHE A 37 -2.63 6.06 7.57
C PHE A 37 -2.27 7.16 6.58
N GLU A 38 -2.43 8.40 7.00
CA GLU A 38 -1.98 9.56 6.24
C GLU A 38 -0.61 10.01 6.75
N SER A 39 0.25 10.42 5.83
CA SER A 39 1.57 10.98 6.13
C SER A 39 1.74 12.29 5.39
N VAL A 40 2.26 13.31 6.06
CA VAL A 40 2.65 14.57 5.43
C VAL A 40 4.14 14.55 5.09
N SER A 41 4.49 15.07 3.92
CA SER A 41 5.91 15.19 3.53
C SER A 41 6.62 16.21 4.41
N ASN A 42 7.74 15.82 5.04
CA ASN A 42 8.59 16.75 5.79
C ASN A 42 9.14 17.91 4.94
N TYR A 43 9.20 17.74 3.61
CA TYR A 43 9.70 18.74 2.67
C TYR A 43 8.58 19.60 2.06
N ASN A 44 7.33 19.12 2.13
CA ASN A 44 6.17 19.82 1.60
C ASN A 44 4.95 19.50 2.49
N PRO A 45 4.72 20.27 3.57
CA PRO A 45 3.68 19.98 4.57
C PRO A 45 2.25 20.01 4.01
N GLU A 46 2.03 20.64 2.86
CA GLU A 46 0.74 20.65 2.15
C GLU A 46 0.49 19.35 1.36
N GLU A 47 1.51 18.50 1.22
CA GLU A 47 1.43 17.23 0.51
C GLU A 47 1.04 16.09 1.46
N VAL A 48 -0.25 15.77 1.48
CA VAL A 48 -0.80 14.57 2.13
C VAL A 48 -0.53 13.35 1.25
N ARG A 49 0.06 12.31 1.84
CA ARG A 49 0.33 11.00 1.25
C ARG A 49 -0.53 9.95 1.94
N TYR A 50 -1.28 9.21 1.13
CA TYR A 50 -2.06 8.07 1.60
C TYR A 50 -1.16 6.85 1.64
N CYS A 51 -1.08 6.19 2.80
CA CYS A 51 -0.17 5.09 3.03
C CYS A 51 -0.90 3.87 3.61
N LEU A 52 -0.39 2.70 3.29
CA LEU A 52 -0.87 1.42 3.79
C LEU A 52 0.32 0.60 4.33
N THR A 53 0.30 0.34 5.62
CA THR A 53 1.22 -0.61 6.27
C THR A 53 0.73 -2.03 6.02
N LEU A 54 1.63 -2.92 5.59
CA LEU A 54 1.39 -4.32 5.32
C LEU A 54 2.34 -5.17 6.17
N ILE A 55 1.78 -6.02 7.04
CA ILE A 55 2.55 -6.88 7.93
C ILE A 55 2.37 -8.34 7.52
N GLY A 56 3.48 -9.04 7.33
CA GLY A 56 3.50 -10.48 7.07
C GLY A 56 4.67 -11.19 7.76
N PRO A 57 4.82 -12.51 7.52
CA PRO A 57 5.90 -13.29 8.12
C PRO A 57 7.26 -12.80 7.65
N GLY A 58 7.98 -12.10 8.52
CA GLY A 58 9.33 -11.62 8.26
C GLY A 58 9.43 -10.30 7.50
N TYR A 59 8.32 -9.55 7.36
CA TYR A 59 8.35 -8.21 6.79
C TYR A 59 7.28 -7.28 7.38
N ASP A 60 7.64 -6.01 7.48
CA ASP A 60 6.73 -4.88 7.64
C ASP A 60 7.05 -3.90 6.52
N MET A 61 6.04 -3.50 5.74
CA MET A 61 6.22 -2.67 4.56
C MET A 61 5.18 -1.56 4.51
N VAL A 62 5.63 -0.33 4.26
CA VAL A 62 4.76 0.79 3.95
C VAL A 62 4.65 0.95 2.43
N VAL A 63 3.42 0.90 1.94
CA VAL A 63 3.04 1.24 0.56
C VAL A 63 2.51 2.66 0.56
N VAL A 64 3.03 3.50 -0.33
CA VAL A 64 2.48 4.84 -0.56
C VAL A 64 1.57 4.74 -1.76
N CYS A 65 0.31 5.12 -1.61
CA CYS A 65 -0.69 5.12 -2.66
C CYS A 65 -0.63 6.44 -3.46
N ALA A 66 -1.00 6.39 -4.74
CA ALA A 66 -1.12 7.54 -5.62
C ALA A 66 -2.29 8.45 -5.21
N SER A 67 -3.33 7.87 -4.62
CA SER A 67 -4.53 8.55 -4.16
C SER A 67 -5.18 7.81 -3.00
N GLU A 68 -6.12 8.49 -2.33
CA GLU A 68 -7.02 7.90 -1.34
C GLU A 68 -7.81 6.72 -1.93
N ILE A 69 -8.38 6.93 -3.13
CA ILE A 69 -9.17 5.92 -3.85
C ILE A 69 -8.36 4.66 -4.14
N GLU A 70 -7.08 4.79 -4.50
CA GLU A 70 -6.23 3.61 -4.69
C GLU A 70 -6.00 2.86 -3.37
N CYS A 71 -5.77 3.60 -2.28
CA CYS A 71 -5.62 3.02 -0.95
C CYS A 71 -6.88 2.26 -0.53
N ASP A 72 -8.06 2.85 -0.73
CA ASP A 72 -9.36 2.25 -0.41
C ASP A 72 -9.60 1.00 -1.23
N ASN A 73 -9.36 1.02 -2.55
CA ASN A 73 -9.50 -0.16 -3.40
C ASN A 73 -8.62 -1.34 -2.95
N ILE A 74 -7.39 -1.07 -2.50
CA ILE A 74 -6.51 -2.12 -1.97
C ILE A 74 -7.09 -2.68 -0.67
N ILE A 75 -7.59 -1.83 0.22
CA ILE A 75 -8.18 -2.23 1.50
C ILE A 75 -9.45 -3.06 1.29
N ASP A 76 -10.31 -2.64 0.37
CA ASP A 76 -11.54 -3.35 0.02
C ASP A 76 -11.22 -4.73 -0.52
N GLU A 77 -10.26 -4.85 -1.45
CA GLU A 77 -9.86 -6.14 -1.98
C GLU A 77 -9.23 -7.06 -0.91
N LEU A 78 -8.41 -6.50 -0.01
CA LEU A 78 -7.86 -7.24 1.13
C LEU A 78 -8.98 -7.75 2.05
N THR A 79 -9.98 -6.91 2.31
CA THR A 79 -11.11 -7.21 3.20
C THR A 79 -12.04 -8.27 2.57
N GLU A 80 -12.45 -8.09 1.32
CA GLU A 80 -13.34 -9.01 0.60
C GLU A 80 -12.77 -10.42 0.49
N LYS A 81 -11.45 -10.52 0.32
CA LYS A 81 -10.75 -11.81 0.21
C LYS A 81 -10.33 -12.41 1.55
N GLY A 82 -10.64 -11.74 2.67
CA GLY A 82 -10.26 -12.20 4.01
C GLY A 82 -8.74 -12.25 4.23
N ILE A 83 -8.00 -11.34 3.60
CA ILE A 83 -6.54 -11.28 3.66
C ILE A 83 -6.12 -10.38 4.81
N GLY A 84 -5.47 -10.97 5.80
CA GLY A 84 -5.06 -10.28 7.00
C GLY A 84 -6.25 -9.70 7.78
N LYS A 85 -5.96 -8.87 8.76
CA LYS A 85 -6.96 -8.12 9.52
C LYS A 85 -6.53 -6.67 9.68
N ARG A 86 -7.52 -5.77 9.75
CA ARG A 86 -7.26 -4.39 10.14
C ARG A 86 -6.66 -4.36 11.55
N MET A 87 -5.56 -3.62 11.71
CA MET A 87 -4.96 -3.34 13.03
C MET A 87 -5.80 -2.36 13.84
#